data_AF-D3FAK9-F1
#
_entry.id   AF-D3FAK9-F1
#
_cell.length_a   1.000
_cell.length_b   1.000
_cell.length_c   1.000
_cell.angle_alpha   90.00
_cell.angle_beta   90.00
_cell.angle_gamma   90.00
#
_symmetry.space_group_name_H-M   'P 1'
#
loop_
_entity.id
_entity.type
_entity.pdbx_description
1 polymer ?
#
loop_
_entity_poly.entity_id
_entity_poly.type
_entity_poly.pdbx_seq_one_letter_code
_entity_poly.pdbx_strand_id
1 'polypeptide(L)'
;MGFFDGMAQGADGQLSTLGRQQTDAQRLMATGLIGQATVQAIRDTGTLVGSDPQVEFELLVAADDREPYLVTHRQAVSRLVIANFQPGASIPVRIDPADPARVLIG
;
A
#
# COMPACT_ATOMS: atom_id res chain seq x y z
N MET A 1 17.38 16.97 -58.69
CA MET A 1 17.87 15.90 -57.79
C MET A 1 18.09 16.55 -56.44
N GLY A 2 17.06 16.55 -55.59
CA GLY A 2 17.03 17.29 -54.33
C GLY A 2 15.90 16.73 -53.49
N PHE A 3 16.26 15.82 -52.58
CA PHE A 3 15.36 15.22 -51.61
C PHE A 3 16.07 15.31 -50.25
N PHE A 4 15.91 16.45 -49.61
CA PHE A 4 15.89 16.54 -48.16
C PHE A 4 14.41 16.45 -47.77
N ASP A 5 14.07 15.60 -46.80
CA ASP A 5 13.16 15.91 -45.67
C ASP A 5 12.45 14.65 -45.14
N GLY A 6 12.39 14.51 -43.81
CA GLY A 6 11.34 13.74 -43.15
C GLY A 6 11.71 12.38 -42.58
N MET A 7 12.54 12.32 -41.53
CA MET A 7 12.52 11.18 -40.59
C MET A 7 12.85 11.58 -39.14
N ALA A 8 12.19 12.63 -38.66
CA ALA A 8 12.05 12.92 -37.24
C ALA A 8 10.58 12.79 -36.88
N GLN A 9 10.18 11.68 -36.25
CA GLN A 9 9.03 11.55 -35.35
C GLN A 9 8.86 10.08 -34.95
N GLY A 10 9.05 9.77 -33.65
CA GLY A 10 8.53 8.50 -33.13
C GLY A 10 9.12 7.92 -31.84
N ALA A 11 10.09 8.53 -31.17
CA ALA A 11 10.81 7.87 -30.05
C ALA A 11 10.52 8.42 -28.63
N ASP A 12 9.58 9.36 -28.46
CA ASP A 12 9.45 10.10 -27.18
C ASP A 12 8.24 9.72 -26.31
N GLY A 13 7.51 8.65 -26.65
CA GLY A 13 6.24 8.31 -26.00
C GLY A 13 6.30 7.26 -24.88
N GLN A 14 7.34 6.43 -24.80
CA GLN A 14 7.32 5.21 -23.95
C GLN A 14 8.14 5.29 -22.66
N LEU A 15 8.96 6.33 -22.48
CA LEU A 15 9.80 6.46 -21.27
C LEU A 15 9.11 7.20 -20.11
N SER A 16 7.96 7.82 -20.34
CA SER A 16 7.28 8.67 -19.35
C SER A 16 6.27 7.93 -18.45
N THR A 17 6.01 6.64 -18.69
CA THR A 17 5.15 5.82 -17.81
C THR A 17 5.92 5.18 -16.64
N LEU A 18 7.21 4.88 -16.80
CA LEU A 18 8.04 4.28 -15.73
C LEU A 18 8.44 5.29 -14.63
N GLY A 19 8.60 6.58 -14.96
CA GLY A 19 8.96 7.61 -13.96
C GLY A 19 7.82 8.02 -13.02
N ARG A 20 6.55 7.87 -13.45
CA ARG A 20 5.38 8.23 -12.62
C ARG A 20 5.13 7.19 -11.52
N GLN A 21 5.39 5.92 -11.78
CA GLN A 21 5.19 4.86 -10.79
C GLN A 21 6.23 4.90 -9.66
N GLN A 22 7.48 5.23 -9.99
CA GLN A 22 8.54 5.33 -8.98
C GLN A 22 8.34 6.52 -8.03
N THR A 23 7.77 7.62 -8.51
CA THR A 23 7.52 8.81 -7.69
C THR A 23 6.37 8.64 -6.69
N ASP A 24 5.32 7.88 -7.01
CA ASP A 24 4.22 7.64 -6.07
C ASP A 24 4.62 6.68 -4.93
N ALA A 25 5.36 5.61 -5.24
CA ALA A 25 5.89 4.71 -4.21
C ALA A 25 6.90 5.42 -3.28
N GLN A 26 7.77 6.28 -3.84
CA GLN A 26 8.69 7.11 -3.07
C GLN A 26 7.97 8.21 -2.29
N ARG A 27 6.89 8.80 -2.83
CA ARG A 27 6.03 9.75 -2.09
C ARG A 27 5.36 9.06 -0.91
N LEU A 28 4.75 7.88 -1.07
CA LEU A 28 4.18 7.15 0.07
C LEU A 28 5.25 6.75 1.11
N MET A 29 6.49 6.47 0.66
CA MET A 29 7.62 6.27 1.56
C MET A 29 8.14 7.55 2.25
N ALA A 30 7.89 8.73 1.69
CA ALA A 30 8.33 10.02 2.23
C ALA A 30 7.22 10.80 2.98
N THR A 31 5.94 10.56 2.64
CA THR A 31 4.76 11.34 3.08
C THR A 31 3.58 10.49 3.55
N GLY A 32 3.70 9.16 3.54
CA GLY A 32 2.69 8.31 4.17
C GLY A 32 2.64 8.63 5.67
N LEU A 33 1.44 8.92 6.20
CA LEU A 33 1.27 9.18 7.62
C LEU A 33 1.75 7.95 8.38
N ILE A 34 2.86 8.11 9.09
CA ILE A 34 3.40 7.09 9.96
C ILE A 34 2.45 7.05 11.15
N GLY A 35 1.64 6.00 11.20
CA GLY A 35 0.73 5.73 12.30
C GLY A 35 1.18 4.49 13.06
N GLN A 36 0.55 4.29 14.20
CA GLN A 36 0.56 2.99 14.85
C GLN A 36 -0.83 2.38 14.74
N ALA A 37 -0.90 1.11 14.35
CA ALA A 37 -2.13 0.37 14.45
C ALA A 37 -2.01 -0.63 15.60
N THR A 38 -3.04 -0.71 16.42
CA THR A 38 -3.22 -1.83 17.34
C THR A 38 -4.13 -2.85 16.68
N VAL A 39 -3.68 -4.09 16.57
CA VAL A 39 -4.54 -5.15 16.04
C VAL A 39 -5.61 -5.44 17.08
N GLN A 40 -6.87 -5.23 16.73
CA GLN A 40 -8.02 -5.56 17.59
C GLN A 40 -8.50 -6.97 17.36
N ALA A 41 -8.53 -7.41 16.11
CA ALA A 41 -8.90 -8.77 15.74
C ALA A 41 -8.26 -9.17 14.41
N ILE A 42 -8.10 -10.48 14.22
CA ILE A 42 -7.77 -11.08 12.92
C ILE A 42 -8.80 -12.15 12.64
N ARG A 43 -9.31 -12.18 11.40
CA ARG A 43 -10.24 -13.18 10.92
C ARG A 43 -9.74 -13.72 9.60
N ASP A 44 -9.64 -15.03 9.47
CA ASP A 44 -9.41 -15.64 8.16
C ASP A 44 -10.66 -15.47 7.30
N THR A 45 -10.50 -14.96 6.07
CA THR A 45 -11.67 -14.76 5.19
C THR A 45 -12.06 -16.02 4.43
N GLY A 46 -11.36 -17.14 4.63
CA GLY A 46 -11.55 -18.40 3.92
C GLY A 46 -11.11 -18.37 2.46
N THR A 47 -10.50 -17.27 2.01
CA THR A 47 -10.10 -17.06 0.61
C THR A 47 -8.59 -16.91 0.52
N LEU A 48 -7.99 -17.52 -0.51
CA LEU A 48 -6.57 -17.37 -0.83
C LEU A 48 -6.43 -16.34 -1.96
N VAL A 49 -5.50 -15.41 -1.82
CA VAL A 49 -5.10 -14.51 -2.92
C VAL A 49 -3.76 -15.02 -3.44
N GLY A 50 -3.80 -15.68 -4.60
CA GLY A 50 -2.65 -16.41 -5.13
C GLY A 50 -2.36 -17.65 -4.28
N SER A 51 -1.33 -17.58 -3.43
CA SER A 51 -0.92 -18.66 -2.53
C SER A 51 -1.00 -18.30 -1.04
N ASP A 52 -1.26 -17.03 -0.74
CA ASP A 52 -1.31 -16.52 0.63
C ASP A 52 -2.76 -16.41 1.10
N PRO A 53 -3.06 -16.78 2.37
CA PRO A 53 -4.39 -16.59 2.92
C PRO A 53 -4.70 -15.11 3.02
N GLN A 54 -5.87 -14.75 2.52
CA GLN A 54 -6.43 -13.45 2.77
C GLN A 54 -7.06 -13.47 4.16
N VAL A 55 -6.64 -12.50 4.95
CA VAL A 55 -7.15 -12.32 6.30
C VAL A 55 -7.66 -10.90 6.43
N GLU A 56 -8.70 -10.75 7.22
CA GLU A 56 -9.31 -9.50 7.59
C GLU A 56 -8.75 -9.09 8.95
N PHE A 57 -8.10 -7.93 8.98
CA PHE A 57 -7.61 -7.31 10.19
C PHE A 57 -8.58 -6.21 10.61
N GLU A 58 -9.00 -6.26 11.86
CA GLU A 58 -9.60 -5.11 12.53
C GLU A 58 -8.46 -4.36 13.22
N LEU A 59 -8.13 -3.18 12.70
CA LEU A 59 -7.00 -2.37 13.15
C LEU A 59 -7.53 -1.10 13.79
N LEU A 60 -7.12 -0.80 15.02
CA LEU A 60 -7.29 0.51 15.63
C LEU A 60 -6.11 1.37 15.23
N VAL A 61 -6.31 2.23 14.23
CA VAL A 61 -5.28 3.11 13.69
C VAL A 61 -5.23 4.39 14.49
N ALA A 62 -4.08 4.66 15.12
CA ALA A 62 -3.75 5.91 15.75
C ALA A 62 -2.72 6.67 14.89
N ALA A 63 -3.05 7.91 14.53
CA ALA A 63 -2.16 8.79 13.80
C ALA A 63 -2.13 10.15 14.49
N ASP A 64 -0.98 10.83 14.50
CA ASP A 64 -0.80 12.10 15.23
C ASP A 64 -1.84 13.18 14.87
N ASP A 65 -2.35 13.15 13.65
CA ASP A 65 -3.27 14.18 13.12
C ASP A 65 -4.76 13.91 13.43
N ARG A 66 -5.09 12.78 14.10
CA ARG A 66 -6.50 12.39 14.35
C ARG A 66 -6.67 11.44 15.52
N GLU A 67 -7.89 11.41 16.05
CA GLU A 67 -8.26 10.40 17.05
C GLU A 67 -8.19 8.97 16.48
N PRO A 68 -7.89 7.98 17.34
CA PRO A 68 -7.82 6.59 16.93
C PRO A 68 -9.13 6.12 16.31
N TYR A 69 -9.05 5.49 15.13
CA TYR A 69 -10.21 5.03 14.39
C TYR A 69 -10.05 3.57 13.98
N LEU A 70 -11.18 2.85 13.95
CA LEU A 70 -11.20 1.45 13.54
C LEU A 70 -11.25 1.35 12.01
N VAL A 71 -10.35 0.53 11.47
CA VAL A 71 -10.30 0.19 10.05
C VAL A 71 -10.35 -1.32 9.91
N THR A 72 -11.23 -1.79 9.05
CA THR A 72 -11.23 -3.17 8.58
C THR A 72 -10.41 -3.25 7.30
N HIS A 73 -9.27 -3.92 7.35
CA HIS A 73 -8.37 -4.06 6.21
C HIS A 73 -8.18 -5.53 5.84
N ARG A 74 -8.35 -5.84 4.56
CA ARG A 74 -8.14 -7.19 4.04
C ARG A 74 -6.87 -7.22 3.21
N GLN A 75 -5.96 -8.12 3.57
CA GLN A 75 -4.76 -8.35 2.81
C GLN A 75 -4.34 -9.81 2.87
N ALA A 76 -3.62 -10.22 1.83
CA ALA A 76 -2.96 -11.50 1.80
C ALA A 76 -1.70 -11.42 2.67
N VAL A 77 -1.67 -12.17 3.77
CA VAL A 77 -0.51 -12.18 4.68
C VAL A 77 0.04 -13.59 4.75
N SER A 78 1.34 -13.70 4.62
CA SER A 78 2.00 -14.99 4.74
C SER A 78 1.77 -15.57 6.14
N ARG A 79 1.40 -16.85 6.19
CA ARG A 79 1.19 -17.60 7.44
C ARG A 79 2.42 -17.61 8.36
N LEU A 80 3.61 -17.36 7.80
CA LEU A 80 4.87 -17.27 8.54
C LEU A 80 4.92 -16.02 9.44
N VAL A 81 4.30 -14.92 9.02
CA VAL A 81 4.33 -13.63 9.73
C VAL A 81 3.02 -13.27 10.41
N ILE A 82 1.91 -13.96 10.09
CA ILE A 82 0.59 -13.70 10.69
C ILE A 82 0.60 -13.83 12.23
N ALA A 83 1.48 -14.66 12.78
CA ALA A 83 1.68 -14.81 14.22
C ALA A 83 2.20 -13.53 14.90
N ASN A 84 2.82 -12.60 14.15
CA ASN A 84 3.28 -11.31 14.69
C ASN A 84 2.16 -10.28 14.79
N PHE A 85 1.03 -10.52 14.14
CA PHE A 85 -0.09 -9.58 14.06
C PHE A 85 -1.23 -9.93 15.02
N GLN A 86 -0.95 -10.65 16.12
CA GLN A 86 -1.98 -11.06 17.08
C GLN A 86 -2.73 -9.87 17.69
N PRO A 87 -4.01 -10.06 18.09
CA PRO A 87 -4.76 -9.05 18.84
C PRO A 87 -3.97 -8.51 20.04
N GLY A 88 -3.91 -7.18 20.17
CA GLY A 88 -3.11 -6.45 21.16
C GLY A 88 -1.71 -6.05 20.69
N ALA A 89 -1.22 -6.55 19.55
CA ALA A 89 0.04 -6.11 18.98
C ALA A 89 -0.08 -4.69 18.43
N SER A 90 0.86 -3.81 18.81
CA SER A 90 1.01 -2.49 18.18
C SER A 90 2.05 -2.60 17.07
N ILE A 91 1.65 -2.26 15.85
CA ILE A 91 2.47 -2.39 14.65
C ILE A 91 2.57 -1.04 13.94
N PRO A 92 3.75 -0.71 13.39
CA PRO A 92 3.88 0.47 12.56
C PRO A 92 3.05 0.28 11.28
N VAL A 93 2.26 1.29 10.96
CA VAL A 93 1.48 1.29 9.72
C VAL A 93 1.69 2.57 8.94
N ARG A 94 1.52 2.47 7.64
CA ARG A 94 1.46 3.61 6.73
C ARG A 94 0.04 3.77 6.25
N ILE A 95 -0.52 4.93 6.54
CA ILE A 95 -1.86 5.29 6.12
C ILE A 95 -1.74 6.06 4.81
N ASP A 96 -2.53 5.67 3.81
CA ASP A 96 -2.65 6.45 2.59
C ASP A 96 -3.44 7.75 2.89
N PRO A 97 -2.84 8.94 2.67
CA PRO A 97 -3.52 10.20 2.94
C PRO A 97 -4.70 10.46 1.98
N ALA A 98 -4.74 9.83 0.81
CA ALA A 98 -5.85 9.91 -0.13
C ALA A 98 -6.99 8.92 0.21
N ASP A 99 -6.68 7.81 0.87
CA ASP A 99 -7.65 6.81 1.31
C ASP A 99 -7.29 6.24 2.70
N PRO A 100 -7.87 6.77 3.79
CA PRO A 100 -7.53 6.34 5.14
C PRO A 100 -7.97 4.91 5.49
N ALA A 101 -8.74 4.24 4.62
CA ALA A 101 -9.05 2.81 4.73
C ALA A 101 -7.94 1.93 4.13
N ARG A 102 -7.05 2.51 3.32
CA ARG A 102 -5.86 1.83 2.80
C ARG A 102 -4.71 2.04 3.76
N VAL A 103 -4.43 0.98 4.50
CA VAL A 103 -3.36 0.92 5.48
C VAL A 103 -2.38 -0.16 5.05
N LEU A 104 -1.11 0.21 4.93
CA LEU A 104 -0.03 -0.74 4.70
C LEU A 104 0.62 -1.08 6.02
N ILE A 105 0.69 -2.37 6.30
CA ILE A 105 1.39 -2.89 7.47
C ILE A 105 2.86 -3.08 7.08
N GLY A 106 3.77 -2.47 7.85
CA GLY A 106 5.21 -2.45 7.60
C GLY A 106 6.01 -3.47 8.41
#